data_AF-A0A7Y6WZB6-F1
#
_entry.id   AF-A0A7Y6WZB6-F1
#
_cell.length_a   1.000
_cell.length_b   1.000
_cell.length_c   1.000
_cell.angle_alpha   90.00
_cell.angle_beta   90.00
_cell.angle_gamma   90.00
#
_symmetry.space_group_name_H-M   'P 1'
#
loop_
_entity.id
_entity.type
_entity.pdbx_description
1 polymer ?
#
loop_
_entity_poly.entity_id
_entity_poly.type
_entity_poly.pdbx_seq_one_letter_code
_entity_poly.pdbx_strand_id
1 'polypeptide(L)'
;MSDFRDEADDALNARVLPLDEGAGPARRISRERSAQMVLAALEAGALVSRPAPRPRGKRPPVWLMTGALLVAGAAAAAVWSFTRSGRASTSQLEAPALAGPLGLNTASRRSGGAVVDAAPSRQDAVSEVAPPEAPVVPAAPIAAATVASQPVRPRAPAATVKPAAPEDLLLKANGLRSEGRWAEAEALYLRVIRAEPASLASYVARVASGSLRLEHLGDARGALHQFKAALHVQPRGVLDQEAQHGIAEAHRVLGDRDAERGALESFLSSHPDSPLVPSARARVRELTAP
;
A
#
# COMPACT_ATOMS: atom_id res chain seq x y z
N MET A 1 -4.70 30.70 43.26
CA MET A 1 -5.35 29.37 43.10
C MET A 1 -4.48 28.49 42.22
N SER A 2 -3.25 28.16 42.65
CA SER A 2 -2.29 27.42 41.82
C SER A 2 -1.23 26.66 42.65
N ASP A 3 -1.63 25.93 43.68
CA ASP A 3 -0.69 25.20 44.57
C ASP A 3 -0.98 23.68 44.71
N PHE A 4 -1.96 23.14 43.98
CA PHE A 4 -2.44 21.76 44.21
C PHE A 4 -1.98 20.73 43.17
N ARG A 5 -1.03 21.05 42.29
CA ARG A 5 -0.64 20.16 41.18
C ARG A 5 0.73 19.50 41.28
N ASP A 6 1.63 19.99 42.15
CA ASP A 6 2.99 19.46 42.23
C ASP A 6 3.15 18.27 43.21
N GLU A 7 2.26 18.10 44.21
CA GLU A 7 2.40 17.00 45.18
C GLU A 7 1.98 15.62 44.63
N ALA A 8 1.21 15.56 43.55
CA ALA A 8 0.69 14.29 43.02
C ALA A 8 1.75 13.50 42.22
N ASP A 9 2.69 14.19 41.57
CA ASP A 9 3.72 13.56 40.76
C ASP A 9 4.88 12.99 41.61
N ASP A 10 5.19 13.61 42.76
CA ASP A 10 6.20 13.10 43.70
C ASP A 10 5.79 11.81 44.40
N ALA A 11 4.49 11.63 44.67
CA ALA A 11 3.98 10.40 45.29
C ALA A 11 4.02 9.18 44.36
N LEU A 12 3.98 9.41 43.03
CA LEU A 12 4.10 8.36 42.02
C LEU A 12 5.58 7.96 41.79
N ASN A 13 6.50 8.92 41.81
CA ASN A 13 7.93 8.63 41.70
C ASN A 13 8.49 7.90 42.94
N ALA A 14 7.95 8.15 44.13
CA ALA A 14 8.39 7.46 45.36
C ALA A 14 8.02 5.96 45.41
N ARG A 15 7.14 5.47 44.53
CA ARG A 15 6.75 4.04 44.44
C ARG A 15 7.50 3.25 43.39
N VAL A 16 8.32 3.91 42.57
CA VAL A 16 9.19 3.22 41.62
C VAL A 16 10.46 2.85 42.38
N LEU A 17 10.54 1.59 42.80
CA LEU A 17 11.76 1.02 43.38
C LEU A 17 12.94 1.32 42.44
N PRO A 18 14.09 1.78 42.96
CA PRO A 18 15.27 2.06 42.15
C PRO A 18 15.62 0.79 41.36
N LEU A 19 15.57 0.89 40.04
CA LEU A 19 16.01 -0.17 39.14
C LEU A 19 17.50 -0.38 39.39
N ASP A 20 17.88 -1.58 39.82
CA ASP A 20 19.26 -1.97 40.05
C ASP A 20 20.06 -1.79 38.74
N GLU A 21 20.99 -0.84 38.70
CA GLU A 21 21.86 -0.57 37.55
C GLU A 21 22.92 -1.68 37.33
N GLY A 22 22.95 -2.69 38.20
CA GLY A 22 23.69 -3.92 37.95
C GLY A 22 23.20 -4.61 36.68
N ALA A 23 24.14 -5.13 35.86
CA ALA A 23 23.81 -6.07 34.81
C ALA A 23 23.06 -7.27 35.42
N GLY A 24 21.73 -7.23 35.36
CA GLY A 24 20.87 -8.21 36.02
C GLY A 24 21.20 -9.64 35.59
N PRO A 25 20.85 -10.66 36.39
CA PRO A 25 21.23 -12.05 36.20
C PRO A 25 20.46 -12.74 35.05
N ALA A 26 20.09 -11.99 34.01
CA ALA A 26 19.45 -12.49 32.79
C ALA A 26 20.43 -13.40 32.03
N ARG A 27 20.61 -14.61 32.55
CA ARG A 27 21.31 -15.68 31.87
C ARG A 27 20.54 -15.98 30.59
N ARG A 28 21.25 -16.09 29.47
CA ARG A 28 20.67 -16.54 28.21
C ARG A 28 19.95 -17.87 28.46
N ILE A 29 18.65 -17.87 28.23
CA ILE A 29 17.84 -19.09 28.31
C ILE A 29 18.40 -20.06 27.28
N SER A 30 18.74 -21.29 27.68
CA SER A 30 19.23 -22.29 26.73
C SER A 30 18.15 -22.59 25.69
N ARG A 31 18.55 -22.94 24.47
CA ARG A 31 17.61 -23.28 23.39
C ARG A 31 16.64 -24.38 23.83
N GLU A 32 17.14 -25.36 24.58
CA GLU A 32 16.34 -26.46 25.12
C GLU A 32 15.25 -25.96 26.09
N ARG A 33 15.59 -25.04 27.01
CA ARG A 33 14.62 -24.46 27.94
C ARG A 33 13.58 -23.59 27.21
N SER A 34 13.98 -22.88 26.15
CA SER A 34 13.03 -22.15 25.32
C SER A 34 12.06 -23.07 24.57
N ALA A 35 12.54 -24.22 24.07
CA ALA A 35 11.70 -25.20 23.39
C ALA A 35 10.68 -25.84 24.35
N GLN A 36 11.10 -26.16 25.58
CA GLN A 36 10.21 -26.69 26.62
C GLN A 36 9.12 -25.69 27.01
N MET A 37 9.43 -24.39 27.13
CA MET A 37 8.42 -23.36 27.42
C MET A 37 7.37 -23.23 26.30
N VAL A 38 7.78 -23.33 25.04
CA VAL A 38 6.86 -23.28 23.90
C VAL A 38 5.94 -24.51 23.89
N LEU A 39 6.49 -25.70 24.15
CA LEU A 39 5.69 -26.94 24.24
C LEU A 39 4.68 -26.88 25.40
N ALA A 40 5.11 -26.42 26.58
CA ALA A 40 4.23 -26.26 27.73
C ALA A 40 3.09 -25.24 27.48
N ALA A 41 3.37 -24.15 26.75
CA ALA A 41 2.36 -23.16 26.39
C ALA A 41 1.32 -23.71 25.40
N LEU A 42 1.75 -24.53 24.44
CA LEU A 42 0.85 -25.19 23.49
C LEU A 42 -0.06 -26.22 24.18
N GLU A 43 0.48 -26.96 25.15
CA GLU A 43 -0.27 -27.95 25.92
C GLU A 43 -1.28 -27.29 26.87
N ALA A 44 -0.90 -26.18 27.53
CA ALA A 44 -1.82 -25.40 28.36
C ALA A 44 -2.98 -24.78 27.55
N GLY A 45 -2.72 -24.37 26.30
CA GLY A 45 -3.74 -23.85 25.38
C GLY A 45 -4.77 -24.90 24.95
N ALA A 46 -4.39 -26.18 24.92
CA ALA A 46 -5.27 -27.27 24.50
C ALA A 46 -6.39 -27.57 25.53
N LEU A 47 -6.19 -27.24 26.81
CA LEU A 47 -7.16 -27.51 27.87
C LEU A 47 -8.26 -26.44 28.03
N VAL A 48 -8.10 -25.26 27.40
CA VAL A 48 -9.05 -24.13 27.55
C VAL A 48 -10.23 -24.20 26.57
N SER A 49 -10.21 -25.12 25.59
CA SER A 49 -11.29 -25.29 24.61
C SER A 49 -12.36 -26.29 25.06
N ARG A 50 -13.05 -26.00 26.17
CA ARG A 50 -14.38 -26.58 26.44
C ARG A 50 -15.44 -25.50 26.27
N PRO A 51 -16.22 -25.49 25.18
CA PRO A 51 -17.26 -24.48 24.99
C PRO A 51 -18.38 -24.69 26.01
N ALA A 52 -18.61 -23.71 26.88
CA ALA A 52 -19.75 -23.70 27.79
C ALA A 52 -21.08 -23.63 27.01
N PRO A 53 -22.13 -24.36 27.45
CA PRO A 53 -23.44 -24.30 26.80
C PRO A 53 -24.09 -22.92 27.03
N ARG A 54 -24.47 -22.26 25.92
CA ARG A 54 -25.11 -20.93 25.95
C ARG A 54 -26.63 -21.04 26.24
N PRO A 55 -27.20 -20.22 27.13
CA PRO A 55 -28.64 -20.14 27.33
C PRO A 55 -29.34 -19.44 26.15
N ARG A 56 -30.50 -19.99 25.74
CA ARG A 56 -31.37 -19.45 24.67
C ARG A 56 -32.14 -18.22 25.16
N GLY A 57 -31.75 -17.03 24.70
CA GLY A 57 -32.47 -15.77 24.90
C GLY A 57 -32.96 -15.18 23.56
N LYS A 58 -34.20 -14.69 23.54
CA LYS A 58 -34.93 -14.17 22.38
C LYS A 58 -34.35 -12.82 21.90
N ARG A 59 -34.27 -12.62 20.58
CA ARG A 59 -33.75 -11.40 19.91
C ARG A 59 -34.75 -10.24 19.95
N PRO A 60 -34.25 -9.00 19.95
CA PRO A 60 -34.79 -7.92 19.12
C PRO A 60 -33.73 -7.26 18.20
N PRO A 61 -34.12 -6.38 17.25
CA PRO A 61 -33.41 -6.18 15.98
C PRO A 61 -32.47 -4.95 15.92
N VAL A 62 -31.39 -5.13 15.14
CA VAL A 62 -30.73 -4.22 14.19
C VAL A 62 -30.51 -2.74 14.58
N TRP A 63 -29.25 -2.36 14.82
CA TRP A 63 -28.62 -1.25 14.08
C TRP A 63 -27.09 -1.35 14.07
N LEU A 64 -26.50 -0.76 13.03
CA LEU A 64 -25.15 -0.92 12.48
C LEU A 64 -24.04 -0.41 13.40
N MET A 65 -22.99 -1.22 13.60
CA MET A 65 -21.59 -0.81 13.70
C MET A 65 -20.73 -2.09 13.70
N THR A 66 -19.85 -2.26 12.72
CA THR A 66 -18.62 -3.05 12.93
C THR A 66 -17.57 -2.72 11.87
N GLY A 67 -16.59 -1.91 12.28
CA GLY A 67 -15.21 -2.17 11.92
C GLY A 67 -14.66 -3.36 12.71
N ALA A 68 -13.64 -3.98 12.12
CA ALA A 68 -12.50 -4.69 12.71
C ALA A 68 -12.73 -5.76 13.78
N LEU A 69 -12.36 -7.02 13.43
CA LEU A 69 -11.49 -7.94 14.19
C LEU A 69 -11.37 -9.24 13.37
N LEU A 70 -10.19 -9.56 12.83
CA LEU A 70 -9.25 -10.53 13.40
C LEU A 70 -9.88 -11.90 13.71
N VAL A 71 -9.66 -12.87 12.81
CA VAL A 71 -9.40 -14.27 13.21
C VAL A 71 -8.35 -14.85 12.26
N ALA A 72 -7.14 -15.01 12.80
CA ALA A 72 -6.19 -16.01 12.34
C ALA A 72 -6.56 -17.36 12.97
N GLY A 73 -6.48 -18.44 12.19
CA GLY A 73 -6.72 -19.80 12.66
C GLY A 73 -6.17 -20.81 11.67
N ALA A 74 -4.93 -21.22 11.92
CA ALA A 74 -4.14 -22.17 11.15
C ALA A 74 -4.73 -23.59 11.11
N ALA A 75 -4.43 -24.32 10.03
CA ALA A 75 -4.37 -25.78 10.04
C ALA A 75 -3.19 -26.28 9.18
N ALA A 76 -2.20 -26.79 9.91
CA ALA A 76 -1.33 -27.93 9.66
C ALA A 76 -0.42 -28.02 8.41
N ALA A 77 0.84 -28.29 8.74
CA ALA A 77 1.94 -28.66 7.87
C ALA A 77 1.74 -30.00 7.13
N ALA A 78 2.25 -30.06 5.91
CA ALA A 78 2.76 -31.28 5.30
C ALA A 78 4.02 -30.98 4.46
N VAL A 79 5.16 -31.36 5.02
CA VAL A 79 6.34 -31.96 4.35
C VAL A 79 6.43 -31.78 2.83
N TRP A 80 7.39 -30.99 2.35
CA TRP A 80 8.22 -31.43 1.22
C TRP A 80 9.58 -30.70 1.12
N SER A 81 10.56 -31.27 1.81
CA SER A 81 11.97 -31.16 1.46
C SER A 81 12.25 -32.08 0.28
N PHE A 82 11.97 -31.66 -0.96
CA PHE A 82 12.36 -32.45 -2.15
C PHE A 82 12.47 -31.63 -3.45
N THR A 83 13.35 -30.64 -3.54
CA THR A 83 13.83 -30.10 -4.86
C THR A 83 15.26 -29.53 -4.80
N ARG A 84 16.12 -30.09 -3.94
CA ARG A 84 17.58 -29.85 -3.99
C ARG A 84 18.31 -31.11 -4.43
N SER A 85 18.00 -31.61 -5.63
CA SER A 85 18.81 -32.59 -6.38
C SER A 85 18.28 -32.66 -7.81
N GLY A 86 19.15 -32.42 -8.79
CA GLY A 86 18.88 -32.74 -10.19
C GLY A 86 18.88 -31.57 -11.17
N ARG A 87 20.00 -30.87 -11.33
CA ARG A 87 20.36 -30.31 -12.64
C ARG A 87 21.50 -31.16 -13.20
N ALA A 88 21.14 -32.37 -13.61
CA ALA A 88 21.96 -33.15 -14.53
C ALA A 88 21.75 -32.55 -15.93
N SER A 89 22.86 -32.15 -16.52
CA SER A 89 22.97 -31.73 -17.91
C SER A 89 22.58 -32.89 -18.84
N THR A 90 21.55 -32.68 -19.64
CA THR A 90 21.36 -33.41 -20.90
C THR A 90 21.36 -32.40 -22.03
N SER A 91 22.52 -32.32 -22.68
CA SER A 91 22.68 -31.70 -23.98
C SER A 91 21.90 -32.52 -25.00
N GLN A 92 20.78 -32.01 -25.50
CA GLN A 92 20.14 -32.57 -26.69
C GLN A 92 20.38 -31.60 -27.85
N LEU A 93 21.37 -31.98 -28.66
CA LEU A 93 21.55 -31.51 -30.03
C LEU A 93 20.39 -32.07 -30.85
N GLU A 94 19.53 -31.21 -31.39
CA GLU A 94 18.68 -31.59 -32.51
C GLU A 94 18.43 -30.36 -33.39
N ALA A 95 19.18 -30.31 -34.49
CA ALA A 95 18.78 -29.60 -35.69
C ALA A 95 17.66 -30.40 -36.38
N PRO A 96 16.74 -29.74 -37.09
CA PRO A 96 16.83 -29.91 -38.54
C PRO A 96 16.41 -28.70 -39.40
N ALA A 97 17.10 -28.64 -40.53
CA ALA A 97 16.58 -28.39 -41.88
C ALA A 97 15.88 -27.06 -42.23
N LEU A 98 16.61 -26.29 -43.02
CA LEU A 98 16.13 -25.55 -44.18
C LEU A 98 15.04 -26.29 -44.98
N ALA A 99 13.92 -25.60 -45.27
CA ALA A 99 13.32 -25.50 -46.61
C ALA A 99 12.07 -24.60 -46.56
N GLY A 100 11.98 -23.61 -47.47
CA GLY A 100 10.77 -22.80 -47.72
C GLY A 100 9.64 -23.59 -48.42
N PRO A 101 8.61 -22.97 -49.04
CA PRO A 101 8.64 -21.66 -49.69
C PRO A 101 7.44 -20.72 -49.41
N LEU A 102 7.60 -19.52 -49.97
CA LEU A 102 6.65 -18.44 -50.25
C LEU A 102 5.19 -18.88 -50.49
N GLY A 103 4.27 -18.32 -49.70
CA GLY A 103 2.84 -18.28 -49.97
C GLY A 103 2.36 -16.83 -50.09
N LEU A 104 2.34 -16.34 -51.32
CA LEU A 104 1.63 -15.12 -51.73
C LEU A 104 0.13 -15.32 -51.52
N ASN A 105 -0.49 -14.62 -50.57
CA ASN A 105 -1.94 -14.46 -50.54
C ASN A 105 -2.33 -13.00 -50.77
N THR A 106 -2.57 -12.77 -52.05
CA THR A 106 -3.57 -11.92 -52.68
C THR A 106 -4.63 -11.29 -51.77
N ALA A 107 -4.69 -9.96 -51.85
CA ALA A 107 -5.87 -9.15 -52.12
C ALA A 107 -7.23 -9.68 -51.62
N SER A 108 -7.75 -9.05 -50.56
CA SER A 108 -9.19 -8.85 -50.42
C SER A 108 -9.51 -7.37 -50.58
N ARG A 109 -10.28 -7.12 -51.63
CA ARG A 109 -10.62 -5.84 -52.24
C ARG A 109 -12.06 -5.53 -51.83
N ARG A 110 -12.26 -4.33 -51.25
CA ARG A 110 -13.38 -3.40 -51.51
C ARG A 110 -14.81 -3.86 -51.21
N SER A 111 -15.46 -3.14 -50.28
CA SER A 111 -16.73 -2.42 -50.48
C SER A 111 -16.92 -1.50 -49.26
N GLY A 112 -16.97 -0.17 -49.37
CA GLY A 112 -18.15 0.61 -49.80
C GLY A 112 -19.24 0.55 -48.72
N GLY A 113 -19.75 1.61 -48.11
CA GLY A 113 -19.54 3.06 -48.15
C GLY A 113 -20.59 3.68 -47.21
N ALA A 114 -20.31 4.85 -46.63
CA ALA A 114 -21.33 5.74 -46.07
C ALA A 114 -20.72 7.12 -45.85
N VAL A 115 -20.93 7.97 -46.85
CA VAL A 115 -20.78 9.42 -46.81
C VAL A 115 -22.12 9.98 -46.33
N VAL A 116 -22.13 10.70 -45.22
CA VAL A 116 -23.08 11.76 -44.84
C VAL A 116 -22.28 12.62 -43.85
N ASP A 117 -21.63 13.72 -44.23
CA ASP A 117 -22.08 15.02 -44.73
C ASP A 117 -23.07 15.78 -43.82
N ALA A 118 -22.68 17.04 -43.56
CA ALA A 118 -23.42 18.18 -43.04
C ALA A 118 -23.99 18.15 -41.60
N ALA A 119 -23.34 18.88 -40.68
CA ALA A 119 -23.74 20.27 -40.38
C ALA A 119 -22.80 20.95 -39.36
N PRO A 120 -22.35 22.20 -39.63
CA PRO A 120 -21.68 23.06 -38.68
C PRO A 120 -22.69 23.95 -37.94
N SER A 121 -22.23 24.63 -36.87
CA SER A 121 -22.85 25.78 -36.15
C SER A 121 -23.24 25.50 -34.71
N ARG A 122 -22.41 25.98 -33.76
CA ARG A 122 -22.73 27.21 -33.03
C ARG A 122 -21.51 27.65 -32.21
N GLN A 123 -20.84 28.66 -32.74
CA GLN A 123 -20.06 29.60 -31.96
C GLN A 123 -21.08 30.51 -31.27
N ASP A 124 -21.36 30.26 -29.99
CA ASP A 124 -21.93 31.29 -29.12
C ASP A 124 -20.77 31.92 -28.35
N ALA A 125 -20.45 33.12 -28.82
CA ALA A 125 -19.60 34.10 -28.18
C ALA A 125 -20.21 34.48 -26.82
N VAL A 126 -19.44 34.33 -25.75
CA VAL A 126 -19.73 34.99 -24.47
C VAL A 126 -18.43 35.60 -23.94
N SER A 127 -18.38 36.93 -24.09
CA SER A 127 -17.78 37.92 -23.20
C SER A 127 -16.33 37.72 -22.77
N GLU A 128 -15.45 38.33 -23.56
CA GLU A 128 -14.19 38.89 -23.10
C GLU A 128 -14.48 40.00 -22.07
N VAL A 129 -14.33 39.63 -20.79
CA VAL A 129 -14.39 40.56 -19.67
C VAL A 129 -13.07 41.33 -19.61
N ALA A 130 -13.19 42.64 -19.80
CA ALA A 130 -12.11 43.61 -19.74
C ALA A 130 -11.25 43.48 -18.46
N PRO A 131 -9.92 43.64 -18.54
CA PRO A 131 -9.06 43.81 -17.38
C PRO A 131 -9.35 45.16 -16.70
N PRO A 132 -9.44 45.23 -15.36
CA PRO A 132 -9.49 46.51 -14.67
C PRO A 132 -8.14 47.25 -14.80
N GLU A 133 -8.24 48.50 -15.25
CA GLU A 133 -7.20 49.52 -15.19
C GLU A 133 -6.55 49.56 -13.80
N ALA A 134 -5.25 49.28 -13.76
CA ALA A 134 -4.44 49.51 -12.57
C ALA A 134 -4.21 51.03 -12.39
N PRO A 135 -4.38 51.59 -11.18
CA PRO A 135 -4.05 52.98 -10.91
C PRO A 135 -2.54 53.19 -11.03
N VAL A 136 -2.16 54.16 -11.87
CA VAL A 136 -0.79 54.67 -12.01
C VAL A 136 -0.40 55.36 -10.71
N VAL A 137 0.46 54.71 -9.91
CA VAL A 137 1.06 55.29 -8.71
C VAL A 137 2.29 56.10 -9.13
N PRO A 138 2.43 57.38 -8.73
CA PRO A 138 3.59 58.20 -9.08
C PRO A 138 4.86 57.69 -8.39
N ALA A 139 5.92 57.57 -9.20
CA ALA A 139 7.25 57.17 -8.77
C ALA A 139 7.83 58.19 -7.77
N ALA A 140 8.01 57.76 -6.52
CA ALA A 140 8.83 58.47 -5.55
C ALA A 140 10.33 58.19 -5.81
N PRO A 141 11.21 59.20 -5.67
CA PRO A 141 12.65 59.04 -5.87
C PRO A 141 13.26 58.17 -4.77
N ILE A 142 13.93 57.10 -5.19
CA ILE A 142 14.67 56.19 -4.31
C ILE A 142 15.92 56.94 -3.81
N ALA A 143 15.91 57.31 -2.53
CA ALA A 143 17.08 57.77 -1.82
C ALA A 143 18.08 56.60 -1.71
N ALA A 144 19.30 56.84 -2.18
CA ALA A 144 20.42 55.91 -2.10
C ALA A 144 20.80 55.66 -0.63
N ALA A 145 20.34 54.54 -0.08
CA ALA A 145 20.84 54.04 1.20
C ALA A 145 22.14 53.24 0.94
N THR A 146 23.25 53.83 1.34
CA THR A 146 24.58 53.22 1.39
C THR A 146 24.55 51.94 2.21
N VAL A 147 24.54 50.78 1.54
CA VAL A 147 24.67 49.47 2.19
C VAL A 147 26.12 49.31 2.65
N ALA A 148 26.34 49.49 3.94
CA ALA A 148 27.59 49.14 4.59
C ALA A 148 27.89 47.64 4.37
N SER A 149 29.00 47.37 3.69
CA SER A 149 29.50 46.02 3.43
C SER A 149 29.83 45.32 4.75
N GLN A 150 28.95 44.42 5.20
CA GLN A 150 29.30 43.51 6.28
C GLN A 150 30.32 42.49 5.77
N PRO A 151 31.38 42.18 6.55
CA PRO A 151 32.39 41.19 6.16
C PRO A 151 31.74 39.82 6.06
N VAL A 152 31.81 39.24 4.85
CA VAL A 152 31.31 37.90 4.52
C VAL A 152 32.06 36.88 5.39
N ARG A 153 31.40 36.39 6.44
CA ARG A 153 31.88 35.22 7.19
C ARG A 153 31.96 34.03 6.22
N PRO A 154 33.09 33.31 6.13
CA PRO A 154 33.20 32.11 5.33
C PRO A 154 32.09 31.12 5.76
N ARG A 155 31.13 30.87 4.87
CA ARG A 155 30.05 29.92 5.10
C ARG A 155 30.70 28.54 5.23
N ALA A 156 30.67 27.99 6.45
CA ALA A 156 31.14 26.64 6.70
C ALA A 156 30.51 25.67 5.66
N PRO A 157 31.30 24.73 5.09
CA PRO A 157 30.79 23.82 4.08
C PRO A 157 29.61 23.04 4.67
N ALA A 158 28.46 23.14 4.02
CA ALA A 158 27.26 22.43 4.42
C ALA A 158 27.58 20.94 4.45
N ALA A 159 27.48 20.32 5.63
CA ALA A 159 27.68 18.89 5.78
C ALA A 159 26.74 18.16 4.81
N THR A 160 27.31 17.43 3.86
CA THR A 160 26.56 16.62 2.90
C THR A 160 25.92 15.47 3.66
N VAL A 161 24.68 15.64 4.09
CA VAL A 161 23.87 14.53 4.61
C VAL A 161 23.68 13.56 3.45
N LYS A 162 24.24 12.35 3.57
CA LYS A 162 24.02 11.30 2.57
C LYS A 162 22.50 11.06 2.48
N PRO A 163 21.92 11.04 1.27
CA PRO A 163 20.52 10.70 1.12
C PRO A 163 20.29 9.31 1.72
N ALA A 164 19.26 9.18 2.56
CA ALA A 164 18.90 7.91 3.18
C ALA A 164 18.60 6.86 2.09
N ALA A 165 19.02 5.62 2.33
CA ALA A 165 18.74 4.54 1.40
C ALA A 165 17.22 4.31 1.29
N PRO A 166 16.70 3.89 0.13
CA PRO A 166 15.26 3.63 -0.06
C PRO A 166 14.68 2.62 0.94
N GLU A 167 15.46 1.63 1.38
CA GLU A 167 15.08 0.66 2.41
C GLU A 167 14.88 1.33 3.77
N ASP A 168 15.77 2.25 4.15
CA ASP A 168 15.65 3.01 5.41
C ASP A 168 14.39 3.91 5.39
N LEU A 169 14.11 4.50 4.23
CA LEU A 169 12.90 5.30 4.03
C LEU A 169 11.63 4.44 4.12
N LEU A 170 11.65 3.21 3.57
CA LEU A 170 10.53 2.28 3.64
C LEU A 170 10.27 1.83 5.08
N LEU A 171 11.32 1.49 5.83
CA LEU A 171 11.22 1.15 7.24
C LEU A 171 10.61 2.29 8.05
N LYS A 172 11.08 3.53 7.82
CA LYS A 172 10.55 4.73 8.48
C LYS A 172 9.09 4.99 8.11
N ALA A 173 8.70 4.79 6.85
CA ALA A 173 7.31 4.92 6.40
C ALA A 173 6.39 3.94 7.14
N ASN A 174 6.82 2.69 7.29
CA ASN A 174 6.08 1.68 8.05
C ASN A 174 5.94 2.04 9.53
N GLY A 175 6.98 2.62 10.14
CA GLY A 175 6.91 3.16 11.50
C GLY A 175 5.85 4.23 11.64
N LEU A 176 5.86 5.24 10.77
CA LEU A 176 4.85 6.31 10.76
C LEU A 176 3.43 5.77 10.53
N ARG A 177 3.28 4.75 9.68
CA ARG A 177 2.00 4.06 9.49
C ARG A 177 1.54 3.40 10.81
N SER A 178 2.41 2.70 11.52
CA SER A 178 2.04 2.08 12.81
C SER A 178 1.66 3.10 13.90
N GLU A 179 2.18 4.32 13.81
CA GLU A 179 1.85 5.45 14.70
C GLU A 179 0.55 6.19 14.31
N GLY A 180 -0.10 5.81 13.20
CA GLY A 180 -1.29 6.50 12.69
C GLY A 180 -1.00 7.80 11.93
N ARG A 181 0.27 8.07 11.60
CA ARG A 181 0.70 9.29 10.90
C ARG A 181 0.62 9.10 9.38
N TRP A 182 -0.61 8.94 8.90
CA TRP A 182 -0.91 8.49 7.54
C TRP A 182 -0.32 9.40 6.45
N ALA A 183 -0.55 10.71 6.53
CA ALA A 183 -0.06 11.65 5.52
C ALA A 183 1.49 11.67 5.42
N GLU A 184 2.17 11.49 6.54
CA GLU A 184 3.63 11.48 6.59
C GLU A 184 4.21 10.15 6.09
N ALA A 185 3.57 9.03 6.43
CA ALA A 185 3.89 7.73 5.87
C ALA A 185 3.76 7.74 4.34
N GLU A 186 2.67 8.29 3.81
CA GLU A 186 2.45 8.44 2.37
C GLU A 186 3.56 9.26 1.71
N ALA A 187 3.94 10.39 2.30
CA ALA A 187 5.02 11.21 1.77
C ALA A 187 6.36 10.45 1.70
N LEU A 188 6.63 9.53 2.64
CA LEU A 188 7.82 8.69 2.60
C LEU A 188 7.72 7.57 1.55
N TYR A 189 6.57 6.88 1.44
CA TYR A 189 6.38 5.90 0.37
C TYR A 189 6.60 6.53 -1.02
N LEU A 190 6.06 7.73 -1.26
CA LEU A 190 6.27 8.46 -2.51
C LEU A 190 7.74 8.88 -2.74
N ARG A 191 8.54 9.02 -1.68
CA ARG A 191 9.99 9.24 -1.82
C ARG A 191 10.71 7.95 -2.22
N VAL A 192 10.37 6.81 -1.61
CA VAL A 192 10.90 5.48 -2.00
C VAL A 192 10.62 5.22 -3.48
N ILE A 193 9.37 5.41 -3.91
CA ILE A 193 8.93 5.18 -5.30
C ILE A 193 9.69 6.07 -6.29
N ARG A 194 9.96 7.34 -5.92
CA ARG A 194 10.70 8.26 -6.80
C ARG A 194 12.20 7.99 -6.84
N ALA A 195 12.78 7.55 -5.72
CA ALA A 195 14.20 7.26 -5.64
C ALA A 195 14.56 6.04 -6.51
N GLU A 196 13.74 4.99 -6.47
CA GLU A 196 14.00 3.75 -7.21
C GLU A 196 12.73 3.15 -7.83
N PRO A 197 12.25 3.68 -8.96
CA PRO A 197 10.92 3.32 -9.48
C PRO A 197 10.69 1.84 -9.77
N ALA A 198 11.75 1.10 -10.13
CA ALA A 198 11.71 -0.31 -10.53
C ALA A 198 12.26 -1.29 -9.48
N SER A 199 12.57 -0.83 -8.26
CA SER A 199 13.10 -1.72 -7.20
C SER A 199 11.99 -2.45 -6.44
N LEU A 200 12.38 -3.51 -5.73
CA LEU A 200 11.47 -4.22 -4.82
C LEU A 200 10.93 -3.29 -3.73
N ALA A 201 11.74 -2.35 -3.23
CA ALA A 201 11.30 -1.35 -2.25
C ALA A 201 10.19 -0.46 -2.81
N SER A 202 10.29 -0.02 -4.08
CA SER A 202 9.21 0.70 -4.76
C SER A 202 7.96 -0.16 -4.96
N TYR A 203 8.11 -1.43 -5.32
CA TYR A 203 6.96 -2.36 -5.42
C TYR A 203 6.19 -2.44 -4.09
N VAL A 204 6.88 -2.70 -2.98
CA VAL A 204 6.28 -2.75 -1.65
C VAL A 204 5.67 -1.40 -1.26
N ALA A 205 6.39 -0.29 -1.51
CA ALA A 205 5.90 1.06 -1.23
C ALA A 205 4.62 1.40 -2.00
N ARG A 206 4.48 0.96 -3.26
CA ARG A 206 3.26 1.17 -4.07
C ARG A 206 2.07 0.42 -3.49
N VAL A 207 2.23 -0.85 -3.14
CA VAL A 207 1.14 -1.63 -2.51
C VAL A 207 0.74 -0.98 -1.18
N ALA A 208 1.71 -0.64 -0.34
CA ALA A 208 1.45 -0.01 0.96
C ALA A 208 0.78 1.37 0.83
N SER A 209 1.24 2.21 -0.10
CA SER A 209 0.62 3.51 -0.44
C SER A 209 -0.80 3.34 -0.96
N GLY A 210 -1.05 2.32 -1.80
CA GLY A 210 -2.38 1.98 -2.30
C GLY A 210 -3.37 1.71 -1.17
N SER A 211 -3.03 0.79 -0.26
CA SER A 211 -3.87 0.47 0.90
C SER A 211 -4.08 1.69 1.80
N LEU A 212 -3.01 2.44 2.08
CA LEU A 212 -3.07 3.63 2.93
C LEU A 212 -4.01 4.71 2.37
N ARG A 213 -3.95 4.95 1.06
CA ARG A 213 -4.83 5.91 0.37
C ARG A 213 -6.30 5.49 0.43
N LEU A 214 -6.56 4.20 0.27
CA LEU A 214 -7.91 3.65 0.28
C LEU A 214 -8.53 3.67 1.68
N GLU A 215 -7.78 3.23 2.68
CA GLU A 215 -8.28 2.99 4.04
C GLU A 215 -8.31 4.26 4.90
N HIS A 216 -7.33 5.16 4.73
CA HIS A 216 -7.11 6.25 5.68
C HIS A 216 -7.16 7.65 5.06
N LEU A 217 -6.82 7.80 3.78
CA LEU A 217 -6.77 9.13 3.13
C LEU A 217 -7.99 9.44 2.25
N GLY A 218 -8.87 8.45 2.00
CA GLY A 218 -10.05 8.62 1.16
C GLY A 218 -9.76 8.86 -0.32
N ASP A 219 -8.56 8.50 -0.80
CA ASP A 219 -8.13 8.70 -2.18
C ASP A 219 -8.14 7.37 -2.98
N ALA A 220 -9.35 6.92 -3.32
CA ALA A 220 -9.54 5.67 -4.05
C ALA A 220 -8.94 5.71 -5.48
N ARG A 221 -8.91 6.89 -6.13
CA ARG A 221 -8.30 7.04 -7.46
C ARG A 221 -6.78 6.89 -7.39
N GLY A 222 -6.15 7.55 -6.43
CA GLY A 222 -4.72 7.40 -6.17
C GLY A 222 -4.36 5.97 -5.76
N ALA A 223 -5.18 5.32 -4.93
CA ALA A 223 -5.00 3.92 -4.56
C ALA A 223 -4.99 3.00 -5.78
N LEU A 224 -6.00 3.13 -6.64
CA LEU A 224 -6.11 2.36 -7.89
C LEU A 224 -4.86 2.51 -8.78
N HIS A 225 -4.37 3.74 -8.92
CA HIS A 225 -3.15 4.01 -9.67
C HIS A 225 -1.93 3.29 -9.07
N GLN A 226 -1.76 3.33 -7.74
CA GLN A 226 -0.63 2.69 -7.09
C GLN A 226 -0.64 1.17 -7.22
N PHE A 227 -1.80 0.52 -7.03
CA PHE A 227 -1.90 -0.93 -7.19
C PHE A 227 -1.62 -1.38 -8.63
N LYS A 228 -2.17 -0.67 -9.63
CA LYS A 228 -1.87 -0.96 -11.05
C LYS A 228 -0.39 -0.79 -11.35
N ALA A 229 0.23 0.29 -10.85
CA ALA A 229 1.65 0.51 -11.03
C ALA A 229 2.51 -0.57 -10.34
N ALA A 230 2.10 -1.07 -9.16
CA ALA A 230 2.79 -2.17 -8.49
C ALA A 230 2.78 -3.45 -9.35
N LEU A 231 1.62 -3.80 -9.91
CA LEU A 231 1.48 -4.97 -10.79
C LEU A 231 2.23 -4.82 -12.12
N HIS A 232 2.47 -3.59 -12.60
CA HIS A 232 3.34 -3.35 -13.75
C HIS A 232 4.82 -3.57 -13.44
N VAL A 233 5.29 -3.18 -12.24
CA VAL A 233 6.68 -3.38 -11.83
C VAL A 233 6.98 -4.86 -11.61
N GLN A 234 6.10 -5.57 -10.89
CA GLN A 234 6.29 -6.99 -10.60
C GLN A 234 4.99 -7.77 -10.83
N PRO A 235 4.75 -8.19 -12.09
CA PRO A 235 3.68 -9.11 -12.40
C PRO A 235 3.90 -10.42 -11.61
N ARG A 236 2.92 -10.84 -10.81
CA ARG A 236 3.01 -12.03 -9.93
C ARG A 236 4.09 -11.93 -8.84
N GLY A 237 4.31 -10.72 -8.31
CA GLY A 237 5.12 -10.51 -7.11
C GLY A 237 4.48 -11.08 -5.85
N VAL A 238 5.23 -11.07 -4.75
CA VAL A 238 4.77 -11.62 -3.45
C VAL A 238 3.57 -10.88 -2.83
N LEU A 239 3.22 -9.70 -3.34
CA LEU A 239 2.07 -8.89 -2.93
C LEU A 239 1.05 -8.73 -4.08
N ASP A 240 1.08 -9.62 -5.07
CA ASP A 240 0.20 -9.51 -6.23
C ASP A 240 -1.27 -9.73 -5.86
N GLN A 241 -1.54 -10.66 -4.93
CA GLN A 241 -2.85 -10.95 -4.39
C GLN A 241 -3.44 -9.70 -3.71
N GLU A 242 -2.67 -9.05 -2.83
CA GLU A 242 -3.07 -7.82 -2.14
C GLU A 242 -3.32 -6.69 -3.13
N ALA A 243 -2.43 -6.51 -4.11
CA ALA A 243 -2.59 -5.46 -5.11
C ALA A 243 -3.83 -5.67 -5.99
N GLN A 244 -4.10 -6.91 -6.42
CA GLN A 244 -5.28 -7.21 -7.23
C GLN A 244 -6.58 -7.07 -6.45
N HIS A 245 -6.62 -7.54 -5.20
CA HIS A 245 -7.77 -7.31 -4.33
C HIS A 245 -7.99 -5.81 -4.09
N GLY A 246 -6.92 -5.05 -3.83
CA GLY A 246 -6.98 -3.60 -3.65
C GLY A 246 -7.51 -2.84 -4.88
N ILE A 247 -7.27 -3.33 -6.10
CA ILE A 247 -7.87 -2.78 -7.33
C ILE A 247 -9.40 -2.93 -7.30
N ALA A 248 -9.91 -4.10 -6.94
CA ALA A 248 -11.34 -4.33 -6.83
C ALA A 248 -11.97 -3.43 -5.76
N GLU A 249 -11.34 -3.31 -4.60
CA GLU A 249 -11.83 -2.44 -3.52
C GLU A 249 -11.80 -0.95 -3.90
N ALA A 250 -10.77 -0.51 -4.63
CA ALA A 250 -10.73 0.85 -5.14
C ALA A 250 -11.88 1.13 -6.11
N HIS A 251 -12.17 0.22 -7.04
CA HIS A 251 -13.34 0.35 -7.94
C HIS A 251 -14.67 0.37 -7.18
N ARG A 252 -14.79 -0.45 -6.13
CA ARG A 252 -15.96 -0.44 -5.23
C ARG A 252 -16.18 0.93 -4.59
N VAL A 253 -15.13 1.54 -4.02
CA VAL A 253 -15.22 2.87 -3.39
C VAL A 253 -15.53 3.96 -4.41
N LEU A 254 -15.05 3.79 -5.65
CA LEU A 254 -15.37 4.70 -6.77
C LEU A 254 -16.80 4.52 -7.31
N GLY A 255 -17.52 3.48 -6.91
CA GLY A 255 -18.86 3.17 -7.39
C GLY A 255 -18.90 2.56 -8.80
N ASP A 256 -17.75 2.17 -9.35
CA ASP A 256 -17.66 1.57 -10.68
C ASP A 256 -17.89 0.06 -10.59
N ARG A 257 -19.17 -0.33 -10.64
CA ARG A 257 -19.62 -1.72 -10.46
C ARG A 257 -19.08 -2.67 -11.53
N ASP A 258 -18.99 -2.21 -12.77
CA ASP A 258 -18.51 -3.04 -13.88
C ASP A 258 -17.00 -3.30 -13.76
N ALA A 259 -16.23 -2.27 -13.44
CA ALA A 259 -14.81 -2.43 -13.21
C ALA A 259 -14.50 -3.21 -11.93
N GLU A 260 -15.30 -3.02 -10.86
CA GLU A 260 -15.22 -3.83 -9.64
C GLU A 260 -15.42 -5.32 -9.97
N ARG A 261 -16.48 -5.65 -10.72
CA ARG A 261 -16.78 -7.03 -11.12
C ARG A 261 -15.64 -7.61 -11.95
N GLY A 262 -15.17 -6.90 -12.98
CA GLY A 262 -14.06 -7.37 -13.82
C GLY A 262 -12.77 -7.59 -13.02
N ALA A 263 -12.45 -6.71 -12.06
CA ALA A 263 -11.31 -6.88 -11.18
C ALA A 263 -11.43 -8.11 -10.26
N LEU A 264 -12.62 -8.36 -9.70
CA LEU A 264 -12.88 -9.54 -8.87
C LEU A 264 -12.83 -10.84 -9.69
N GLU A 265 -13.38 -10.85 -10.90
CA GLU A 265 -13.29 -11.99 -11.81
C GLU A 265 -11.83 -12.32 -12.15
N SER A 266 -11.02 -11.29 -12.46
CA SER A 266 -9.58 -11.45 -12.65
C SER A 266 -8.90 -12.03 -11.42
N PHE A 267 -9.15 -11.47 -10.24
CA PHE A 267 -8.59 -11.94 -8.97
C PHE A 267 -8.93 -13.42 -8.70
N LEU A 268 -10.18 -13.81 -8.91
CA LEU A 268 -10.62 -15.20 -8.74
C LEU A 268 -9.95 -16.17 -9.70
N SER A 269 -9.58 -15.70 -10.89
CA SER A 269 -8.88 -16.52 -11.90
C SER A 269 -7.40 -16.71 -11.57
N SER A 270 -6.74 -15.70 -11.01
CA SER A 270 -5.31 -15.72 -10.71
C SER A 270 -4.99 -16.27 -9.32
N HIS A 271 -5.90 -16.14 -8.37
CA HIS A 271 -5.69 -16.51 -6.97
C HIS A 271 -6.80 -17.43 -6.43
N PRO A 272 -7.00 -18.63 -7.02
CA PRO A 272 -8.10 -19.53 -6.66
C PRO A 272 -8.03 -20.08 -5.22
N ASP A 273 -6.84 -20.07 -4.62
CA ASP A 273 -6.58 -20.55 -3.25
C ASP A 273 -6.53 -19.42 -2.21
N SER A 274 -6.81 -18.17 -2.62
CA SER A 274 -6.78 -17.03 -1.69
C SER A 274 -7.88 -17.15 -0.63
N PRO A 275 -7.61 -16.80 0.64
CA PRO A 275 -8.65 -16.72 1.68
C PRO A 275 -9.76 -15.72 1.37
N LEU A 276 -9.55 -14.80 0.41
CA LEU A 276 -10.53 -13.80 -0.02
C LEU A 276 -11.47 -14.32 -1.13
N VAL A 277 -11.26 -15.54 -1.64
CA VAL A 277 -12.11 -16.12 -2.70
C VAL A 277 -13.59 -16.21 -2.32
N PRO A 278 -13.98 -16.66 -1.10
CA PRO A 278 -15.39 -16.73 -0.73
C PRO A 278 -16.09 -15.37 -0.75
N SER A 279 -15.44 -14.31 -0.23
CA SER A 279 -15.99 -12.96 -0.23
C SER A 279 -16.03 -12.37 -1.64
N ALA A 280 -14.98 -12.54 -2.44
CA ALA A 280 -14.93 -12.09 -3.82
C ALA A 280 -16.04 -12.73 -4.68
N ARG A 281 -16.28 -14.05 -4.55
CA ARG A 281 -17.39 -14.75 -5.25
C ARG A 281 -18.75 -14.24 -4.79
N ALA A 282 -18.94 -13.99 -3.51
CA ALA A 282 -20.18 -13.42 -2.99
C ALA A 282 -20.44 -12.04 -3.60
N ARG A 283 -19.40 -11.21 -3.65
CA ARG A 283 -19.49 -9.87 -4.20
C ARG A 283 -19.81 -9.87 -5.70
N VAL A 284 -19.19 -10.73 -6.51
CA VAL A 284 -19.53 -10.87 -7.94
C VAL A 284 -21.00 -11.24 -8.13
N ARG A 285 -21.57 -12.14 -7.31
CA ARG A 285 -23.01 -12.47 -7.38
C ARG A 285 -23.91 -11.27 -7.08
N GLU A 286 -23.54 -10.43 -6.11
CA GLU A 286 -24.27 -9.19 -5.81
C GLU A 286 -24.19 -8.17 -6.95
N LEU A 287 -23.07 -8.13 -7.68
CA LEU A 287 -22.88 -7.20 -8.79
C LEU A 287 -23.65 -7.62 -10.05
N THR A 288 -23.87 -8.92 -10.23
CA THR A 288 -24.59 -9.50 -11.38
C THR A 288 -26.09 -9.70 -11.12
N ALA A 289 -26.55 -9.53 -9.88
CA ALA A 289 -27.98 -9.59 -9.58
C ALA A 289 -28.73 -8.43 -10.29
N PRO A 290 -29.89 -8.71 -10.91
CA PRO A 290 -30.67 -7.73 -11.66
C PRO A 290 -31.32 -6.65 -10.77
#